data_AF-A0A2B5WVZ8-F1
#
_entry.id   AF-A0A2B5WVZ8-F1
#
_cell.length_a   1.000
_cell.length_b   1.000
_cell.length_c   1.000
_cell.angle_alpha   90.00
_cell.angle_beta   90.00
_cell.angle_gamma   90.00
#
_symmetry.space_group_name_H-M   'P 1'
#
loop_
_entity.id
_entity.type
_entity.pdbx_description
1 polymer ?
#
loop_
_entity_poly.entity_id
_entity_poly.type
_entity_poly.pdbx_seq_one_letter_code
_entity_poly.pdbx_strand_id
1 'polypeptide(L)'
;MYWMSCIMFVFTLCVLFFVLWKIYKINEMKKSAGKLIATYPRVKRRWIALLGPAYFIGQCMYIYAQYVSGDIDTAEQFLIQSGSYVVASCFMTLIAVHLIKSVQIYEKGVVDGLNFYSYEELKGYKTSTWENPKENIFLYRGREKMNDNVNLLIRQEDMNELESILQRYIPKLMMK
;
A
#
# COMPACT_ATOMS: atom_id res chain seq x y z
N MET A 1 28.58 -10.01 19.94
CA MET A 1 27.98 -8.72 19.52
C MET A 1 28.02 -8.56 18.01
N TYR A 2 29.20 -8.42 17.39
CA TYR A 2 29.36 -8.20 15.94
C TYR A 2 28.54 -9.08 14.99
N TRP A 3 28.38 -10.38 15.28
CA TRP A 3 27.58 -11.28 14.45
C TRP A 3 26.10 -10.89 14.39
N MET A 4 25.50 -10.53 15.53
CA MET A 4 24.09 -10.10 15.58
C MET A 4 23.90 -8.76 14.86
N SER A 5 24.87 -7.87 14.99
CA SER A 5 24.90 -6.57 14.31
C SER A 5 24.99 -6.72 12.79
N CYS A 6 25.85 -7.61 12.31
CA CYS A 6 25.94 -7.96 10.89
C CYS A 6 24.63 -8.57 10.36
N ILE A 7 24.00 -9.48 11.11
CA ILE A 7 22.71 -10.08 10.73
C ILE A 7 21.62 -9.01 10.61
N MET A 8 21.53 -8.12 11.61
CA MET A 8 20.57 -7.01 11.61
C MET A 8 20.80 -6.04 10.45
N PHE A 9 22.06 -5.76 10.12
CA PHE A 9 22.42 -4.91 9.00
C PHE A 9 22.04 -5.53 7.65
N VAL A 10 22.34 -6.80 7.43
CA VAL A 10 21.95 -7.52 6.21
C VAL A 10 20.43 -7.57 6.09
N PHE A 11 19.73 -7.88 7.18
CA PHE A 11 18.26 -7.91 7.18
C PHE A 11 17.67 -6.54 6.84
N THR A 12 18.25 -5.46 7.38
CA THR A 12 17.87 -4.08 7.07
C THR A 12 18.02 -3.77 5.59
N LEU A 13 19.15 -4.14 4.98
CA LEU A 13 19.39 -3.96 3.55
C LEU A 13 18.40 -4.77 2.71
N CYS A 14 18.11 -6.02 3.08
CA CYS A 14 17.14 -6.85 2.38
C CYS A 14 15.74 -6.22 2.39
N VAL A 15 15.30 -5.69 3.54
CA VAL A 15 13.99 -5.03 3.64
C VAL A 15 13.98 -3.74 2.82
N LEU A 16 15.01 -2.90 2.91
CA LEU A 16 15.13 -1.69 2.10
C LEU A 16 15.08 -2.00 0.61
N PHE A 17 15.81 -3.02 0.15
CA PHE A 17 15.79 -3.47 -1.23
C PHE A 17 14.38 -3.92 -1.64
N PHE A 18 13.68 -4.69 -0.81
CA PHE A 18 12.30 -5.10 -1.07
C PHE A 18 11.34 -3.91 -1.19
N VAL A 19 11.46 -2.92 -0.31
CA VAL A 19 10.65 -1.68 -0.34
C VAL A 19 10.90 -0.91 -1.64
N LEU A 20 12.16 -0.70 -2.00
CA LEU A 20 12.54 0.00 -3.23
C LEU A 20 12.07 -0.75 -4.48
N TRP A 21 12.24 -2.07 -4.51
CA TRP A 21 11.74 -2.93 -5.57
C TRP A 21 10.23 -2.81 -5.75
N LYS A 22 9.46 -2.82 -4.64
CA LYS A 22 8.00 -2.65 -4.68
C LYS A 22 7.62 -1.29 -5.25
N ILE A 23 8.26 -0.21 -4.84
CA ILE A 23 8.00 1.14 -5.37
C ILE A 23 8.32 1.21 -6.87
N TYR A 24 9.51 0.70 -7.27
CA TYR A 24 9.92 0.64 -8.66
C TYR A 24 8.89 -0.11 -9.52
N LYS A 25 8.51 -1.32 -9.10
CA LYS A 25 7.54 -2.15 -9.80
C LYS A 25 6.19 -1.46 -9.96
N ILE A 26 5.73 -0.71 -8.94
CA ILE A 26 4.47 0.04 -9.03
C ILE A 26 4.57 1.18 -10.04
N ASN A 27 5.68 1.92 -10.06
CA ASN A 27 5.87 2.99 -11.03
C ASN A 27 5.97 2.45 -12.45
N GLU A 28 6.67 1.33 -12.65
CA GLU A 28 6.72 0.62 -13.92
C GLU A 28 5.31 0.16 -14.36
N MET A 29 4.55 -0.46 -13.46
CA MET A 29 3.17 -0.88 -13.74
C MET A 29 2.25 0.30 -14.09
N LYS A 30 2.42 1.46 -13.45
CA LYS A 30 1.65 2.67 -13.81
C LYS A 30 1.96 3.17 -15.21
N LYS A 31 3.22 3.04 -15.67
CA LYS A 31 3.59 3.39 -17.05
C LYS A 31 2.93 2.45 -18.06
N SER A 32 2.82 1.15 -17.74
CA SER A 32 2.19 0.19 -18.63
C SER A 32 0.66 0.22 -18.60
N ALA A 33 0.05 0.74 -17.52
CA ALA A 33 -1.40 0.82 -17.33
C ALA A 33 -2.13 1.78 -18.30
N GLY A 34 -1.41 2.63 -19.03
CA GLY A 34 -1.97 3.57 -20.00
C GLY A 34 -2.35 4.92 -19.37
N LYS A 35 -3.28 5.64 -20.00
CA LYS A 35 -3.72 6.95 -19.50
C LYS A 35 -4.56 6.80 -18.22
N LEU A 36 -4.37 7.73 -17.28
CA LEU A 36 -5.24 7.85 -16.11
C LEU A 36 -6.60 8.40 -16.56
N ILE A 37 -7.67 7.69 -16.22
CA ILE A 37 -9.06 8.04 -16.55
C ILE A 37 -9.69 8.82 -15.40
N ALA A 38 -9.62 8.26 -14.19
CA ALA A 38 -10.28 8.83 -13.01
C ALA A 38 -9.52 8.48 -11.74
N THR A 39 -9.70 9.29 -10.70
CA THR A 39 -9.14 9.05 -9.36
C THR A 39 -10.21 9.26 -8.31
N TYR A 40 -10.42 8.25 -7.48
CA TYR A 40 -11.46 8.23 -6.46
C TYR A 40 -10.83 8.11 -5.07
N PRO A 41 -11.06 9.07 -4.17
CA PRO A 41 -10.56 8.97 -2.81
C PRO A 41 -11.33 7.89 -2.04
N ARG A 42 -10.62 7.25 -1.10
CA ARG A 42 -11.20 6.19 -0.27
C ARG A 42 -12.09 6.76 0.84
N VAL A 43 -13.10 5.99 1.26
CA VAL A 43 -14.14 6.39 2.25
C VAL A 43 -13.58 7.00 3.53
N LYS A 44 -12.55 6.38 4.09
CA LYS A 44 -11.79 6.95 5.20
C LYS A 44 -10.35 6.96 4.76
N ARG A 45 -9.83 8.12 4.36
CA ARG A 45 -8.38 8.33 4.44
C ARG A 45 -8.00 8.02 5.87
N ARG A 46 -7.35 6.88 6.08
CA ARG A 46 -6.91 6.44 7.40
C ARG A 46 -5.70 7.29 7.76
N TRP A 47 -5.90 8.58 8.00
CA TRP A 47 -4.85 9.52 8.41
C TRP A 47 -4.14 9.04 9.67
N ILE A 48 -4.85 8.29 10.52
CA ILE A 48 -4.31 7.53 11.66
C ILE A 48 -3.15 6.60 11.23
N ALA A 49 -3.15 6.07 10.00
CA ALA A 49 -2.05 5.27 9.47
C ALA A 49 -0.74 6.06 9.33
N LEU A 50 -0.77 7.41 9.34
CA LEU A 50 0.44 8.24 9.39
C LEU A 50 1.08 8.31 10.79
N LEU A 51 0.35 7.95 11.85
CA LEU A 51 0.92 7.94 13.21
C LEU A 51 2.05 6.92 13.34
N GLY A 52 1.93 5.78 12.64
CA GLY A 52 2.98 4.77 12.58
C GLY A 52 4.30 5.34 12.06
N PRO A 53 4.36 5.78 10.79
CA PRO A 53 5.54 6.45 10.24
C PRO A 53 6.08 7.58 11.13
N ALA A 54 5.20 8.46 11.62
CA ALA A 54 5.60 9.58 12.47
C ALA A 54 6.29 9.11 13.77
N TYR A 55 5.73 8.08 14.42
CA TYR A 55 6.31 7.48 15.62
C TYR A 55 7.72 6.93 15.36
N PHE A 56 7.89 6.10 14.32
CA PHE A 56 9.19 5.48 14.02
C PHE A 56 10.24 6.51 13.58
N ILE A 57 9.84 7.56 12.86
CA ILE A 57 10.72 8.69 12.54
C ILE A 57 11.15 9.43 13.81
N GLY A 58 10.23 9.68 14.74
CA GLY A 58 10.54 10.28 16.05
C GLY A 58 11.52 9.42 16.85
N GLN A 59 11.37 8.10 16.84
CA GLN A 59 12.32 7.18 17.48
C GLN A 59 13.72 7.24 16.86
N CYS A 60 13.83 7.34 15.54
CA CYS A 60 15.12 7.56 14.88
C CYS A 60 15.79 8.86 15.35
N MET A 61 15.01 9.95 15.47
CA MET A 61 15.53 11.24 15.96
C MET A 61 15.96 11.16 17.42
N TYR A 62 15.17 10.47 18.25
CA TYR A 62 15.48 10.27 19.67
C TYR A 62 16.77 9.47 19.87
N ILE A 63 16.95 8.37 19.12
CA ILE A 63 18.17 7.55 19.16
C ILE A 63 19.39 8.35 18.69
N TYR A 64 19.21 9.19 17.67
CA TYR A 64 20.27 10.10 17.24
C TYR A 64 20.64 11.09 18.34
N ALA A 65 19.66 11.68 19.03
CA ALA A 65 19.91 12.57 20.15
C ALA A 65 20.66 11.85 21.29
N GLN A 66 20.27 10.61 21.63
CA GLN A 66 20.95 9.77 22.63
C GLN A 66 22.40 9.44 22.25
N TYR A 67 22.67 9.25 20.96
CA TYR A 67 24.03 9.02 20.49
C TYR A 67 24.90 10.29 20.60
N VAL A 68 24.34 11.47 20.28
CA VAL A 68 25.05 12.74 20.39
C VAL A 68 25.24 13.18 21.85
N SER A 69 24.29 12.87 22.74
CA SER A 69 24.40 13.14 24.19
C SER A 69 25.36 12.19 24.91
N GLY A 70 25.80 11.11 24.26
CA GLY A 70 26.67 10.09 24.85
C GLY A 70 25.94 9.05 25.69
N ASP A 71 24.60 9.00 25.65
CA ASP A 71 23.81 7.93 26.30
C ASP A 71 23.94 6.59 25.56
N ILE A 72 24.33 6.62 24.27
CA ILE A 72 24.71 5.44 23.51
C ILE A 72 26.23 5.47 23.30
N ASP A 73 26.93 4.64 24.07
CA ASP A 73 28.39 4.66 24.15
C ASP A 73 29.11 4.13 22.90
N THR A 74 28.40 3.44 22.01
CA THR A 74 29.02 2.79 20.84
C THR A 74 28.28 3.05 19.55
N ALA A 75 29.06 3.30 18.49
CA ALA A 75 28.55 3.43 17.13
C ALA A 75 27.80 2.16 16.66
N GLU A 76 28.25 0.98 17.09
CA GLU A 76 27.58 -0.29 16.75
C GLU A 76 26.15 -0.35 17.30
N GLN A 77 25.96 -0.02 18.59
CA GLN A 77 24.64 0.00 19.21
C GLN A 77 23.72 1.06 18.58
N PHE A 78 24.26 2.24 18.28
CA PHE A 78 23.54 3.28 17.56
C PHE A 78 23.05 2.80 16.18
N LEU A 79 23.92 2.16 15.39
CA LEU A 79 23.57 1.66 14.05
C LEU A 79 22.52 0.55 14.08
N ILE A 80 22.59 -0.37 15.04
CA ILE A 80 21.59 -1.45 15.18
C ILE A 80 20.22 -0.86 15.53
N GLN A 81 20.19 0.02 16.53
CA GLN A 81 18.93 0.61 16.98
C GLN A 81 18.34 1.48 15.86
N SER A 82 19.08 2.47 15.36
CA SER A 82 18.60 3.33 14.28
C SER A 82 18.21 2.55 13.03
N GLY A 83 18.98 1.55 12.62
CA GLY A 83 18.68 0.68 11.49
C GLY A 83 17.32 -0.01 11.64
N SER A 84 17.03 -0.58 12.83
CA SER A 84 15.75 -1.25 13.08
C SER A 84 14.55 -0.29 12.99
N TYR A 85 14.67 0.94 13.51
CA TYR A 85 13.61 1.94 13.43
C TYR A 85 13.45 2.52 12.02
N VAL A 86 14.53 2.63 11.24
CA VAL A 86 14.47 3.01 9.81
C VAL A 86 13.68 1.97 9.02
N VAL A 87 13.98 0.67 9.21
CA VAL A 87 13.25 -0.43 8.56
C VAL A 87 11.77 -0.38 8.89
N ALA A 88 11.44 -0.25 10.19
CA ALA A 88 10.06 -0.17 10.64
C ALA A 88 9.35 1.06 10.07
N SER A 89 10.02 2.22 10.03
CA SER A 89 9.50 3.45 9.41
C SER A 89 9.18 3.25 7.93
N CYS A 90 10.09 2.63 7.15
CA CYS A 90 9.85 2.32 5.74
C CYS A 90 8.63 1.40 5.54
N PHE A 91 8.51 0.35 6.35
CA PHE A 91 7.40 -0.59 6.27
C PHE A 91 6.07 0.08 6.64
N MET A 92 6.04 0.84 7.73
CA MET A 92 4.86 1.60 8.15
C MET A 92 4.48 2.65 7.10
N THR A 93 5.45 3.26 6.43
CA THR A 93 5.20 4.21 5.35
C THR A 93 4.54 3.53 4.16
N LEU A 94 5.02 2.34 3.75
CA LEU A 94 4.35 1.56 2.71
C LEU A 94 2.91 1.20 3.07
N ILE A 95 2.67 0.77 4.31
CA ILE A 95 1.32 0.48 4.81
C ILE A 95 0.45 1.73 4.74
N ALA A 96 0.95 2.86 5.25
CA ALA A 96 0.24 4.13 5.22
C ALA A 96 -0.12 4.54 3.79
N VAL A 97 0.85 4.44 2.86
CA VAL A 97 0.63 4.70 1.43
C VAL A 97 -0.43 3.76 0.86
N HIS A 98 -0.36 2.46 1.15
CA HIS A 98 -1.35 1.47 0.70
C HIS A 98 -2.76 1.78 1.22
N LEU A 99 -2.87 2.29 2.45
CA LEU A 99 -4.16 2.58 3.07
C LEU A 99 -4.75 3.94 2.66
N ILE A 100 -3.90 4.95 2.43
CA ILE A 100 -4.33 6.34 2.19
C ILE A 100 -4.50 6.66 0.71
N LYS A 101 -3.72 6.04 -0.18
CA LYS A 101 -3.80 6.33 -1.62
C LYS A 101 -5.20 6.07 -2.15
N SER A 102 -5.66 7.00 -2.98
CA SER A 102 -6.89 6.90 -3.75
C SER A 102 -6.82 5.71 -4.72
N VAL A 103 -8.00 5.19 -5.06
CA VAL A 103 -8.16 4.27 -6.18
C VAL A 103 -8.00 5.05 -7.47
N GLN A 104 -7.19 4.54 -8.38
CA GLN A 104 -6.92 5.16 -9.67
C GLN A 104 -7.34 4.21 -10.79
N ILE A 105 -8.15 4.71 -11.71
CA ILE A 105 -8.66 3.97 -12.85
C ILE A 105 -7.85 4.35 -14.07
N TYR A 106 -7.22 3.37 -14.70
CA TYR A 106 -6.43 3.50 -15.92
C TYR A 106 -7.10 2.74 -17.06
N GLU A 107 -6.65 2.98 -18.29
CA GLU A 107 -7.14 2.30 -19.50
C GLU A 107 -7.00 0.78 -19.46
N LYS A 108 -5.96 0.26 -18.82
CA LYS A 108 -5.69 -1.19 -18.77
C LYS A 108 -5.92 -1.83 -17.42
N GLY A 109 -6.37 -1.07 -16.41
CA GLY A 109 -6.65 -1.65 -15.11
C GLY A 109 -6.90 -0.64 -13.99
N VAL A 110 -7.01 -1.17 -12.78
CA VAL A 110 -7.27 -0.42 -11.56
C VAL A 110 -6.04 -0.48 -10.66
N VAL A 111 -5.56 0.67 -10.21
CA VAL A 111 -4.55 0.77 -9.16
C VAL A 111 -5.25 1.08 -7.84
N ASP A 112 -5.02 0.24 -6.83
CA ASP A 112 -5.52 0.45 -5.48
C ASP A 112 -4.37 0.36 -4.46
N GLY A 113 -4.03 1.51 -3.87
CA GLY A 113 -2.90 1.64 -2.96
C GLY A 113 -1.56 1.35 -3.64
N LEU A 114 -1.06 0.12 -3.42
CA LEU A 114 0.21 -0.40 -3.95
C LEU A 114 0.01 -1.53 -4.97
N ASN A 115 -1.25 -1.90 -5.24
CA ASN A 115 -1.58 -3.01 -6.11
C ASN A 115 -2.12 -2.49 -7.45
N PHE A 116 -1.81 -3.22 -8.52
CA PHE A 116 -2.38 -3.02 -9.84
C PHE A 116 -3.16 -4.27 -10.24
N TYR A 117 -4.37 -4.07 -10.75
CA TYR A 117 -5.26 -5.11 -11.20
C TYR A 117 -5.59 -4.85 -12.67
N SER A 118 -4.97 -5.63 -13.56
CA SER A 118 -5.23 -5.51 -15.01
C SER A 118 -6.65 -5.93 -15.33
N TYR A 119 -7.32 -5.25 -16.27
CA TYR A 119 -8.63 -5.69 -16.74
C TYR A 119 -8.60 -7.06 -17.40
N GLU A 120 -7.48 -7.45 -18.01
CA GLU A 120 -7.27 -8.79 -18.58
C GLU A 120 -7.28 -9.90 -17.52
N GLU A 121 -6.89 -9.56 -16.29
CA GLU A 121 -6.90 -10.48 -15.16
C GLU A 121 -8.28 -10.56 -14.48
N LEU A 122 -9.07 -9.49 -14.59
CA LEU A 122 -10.34 -9.36 -13.90
C LEU A 122 -11.44 -10.08 -14.68
N LYS A 123 -12.06 -11.09 -14.05
CA LYS A 123 -13.21 -11.81 -14.60
C LYS A 123 -14.52 -11.02 -14.53
N GLY A 124 -14.51 -9.87 -13.84
CA GLY A 124 -15.63 -8.96 -13.72
C GLY A 124 -15.61 -8.23 -12.38
N TYR A 125 -16.68 -7.50 -12.09
CA TYR A 125 -16.88 -6.86 -10.79
C TYR A 125 -18.29 -7.08 -10.26
N LYS A 126 -18.46 -6.92 -8.94
CA LYS A 126 -19.75 -6.97 -8.25
C LYS A 126 -19.96 -5.68 -7.47
N THR A 127 -21.21 -5.24 -7.38
CA THR A 127 -21.61 -4.22 -6.42
C THR A 127 -22.35 -4.86 -5.26
N SER A 128 -22.00 -4.49 -4.03
CA SER A 128 -22.78 -4.89 -2.84
C SER A 128 -23.71 -3.76 -2.44
N THR A 129 -24.97 -4.10 -2.22
CA THR A 129 -26.01 -3.20 -1.67
C THR A 129 -26.30 -3.48 -0.19
N TRP A 130 -25.60 -4.42 0.45
CA TRP A 130 -25.82 -4.77 1.86
C TRP A 130 -25.34 -3.66 2.83
N GLU A 131 -25.88 -3.67 4.05
CA GLU A 131 -25.91 -2.64 5.12
C GLU A 131 -24.61 -1.89 5.47
N ASN A 132 -23.46 -2.25 4.89
CA ASN A 132 -22.22 -1.52 5.06
C ASN A 132 -21.89 -0.74 3.78
N PRO A 133 -22.48 0.46 3.55
CA PRO A 133 -22.37 1.25 2.32
C PRO A 133 -20.95 1.81 2.06
N LYS A 134 -19.92 1.29 2.72
CA LYS A 134 -18.54 1.79 2.73
C LYS A 134 -17.60 0.95 1.86
N GLU A 135 -18.06 -0.18 1.32
CA GLU A 135 -17.23 -1.24 0.71
C GLU A 135 -17.96 -1.93 -0.46
N ASN A 136 -18.24 -1.18 -1.52
CA ASN A 136 -19.37 -1.52 -2.38
C ASN A 136 -18.99 -1.97 -3.79
N ILE A 137 -17.71 -1.99 -4.19
CA ILE A 137 -17.26 -2.57 -5.46
C ILE A 137 -16.20 -3.63 -5.20
N PHE A 138 -16.48 -4.85 -5.65
CA PHE A 138 -15.59 -6.00 -5.57
C PHE A 138 -15.10 -6.36 -6.97
N LEU A 139 -13.79 -6.26 -7.20
CA LEU A 139 -13.16 -6.77 -8.41
C LEU A 139 -12.90 -8.26 -8.25
N TYR A 140 -13.40 -9.09 -9.17
CA TYR A 140 -13.25 -10.53 -9.13
C TYR A 140 -12.11 -10.98 -10.06
N ARG A 141 -11.14 -11.70 -9.49
CA ARG A 141 -9.92 -12.21 -10.16
C ARG A 141 -10.00 -13.70 -10.50
N GLY A 142 -11.02 -14.40 -10.03
CA GLY A 142 -11.16 -15.85 -10.20
C GLY A 142 -10.72 -16.66 -8.98
N ARG A 143 -11.47 -17.73 -8.67
CA ARG A 143 -11.25 -18.66 -7.53
C ARG A 143 -9.86 -19.31 -7.52
N GLU A 144 -9.18 -19.37 -8.65
CA GLU A 144 -7.82 -19.88 -8.77
C GLU A 144 -6.77 -19.00 -8.08
N LYS A 145 -7.12 -17.75 -7.72
CA LYS A 145 -6.21 -16.83 -7.04
C LYS A 145 -6.49 -16.79 -5.54
N MET A 146 -5.42 -16.75 -4.75
CA MET A 146 -5.45 -16.69 -3.28
C MET A 146 -6.20 -15.45 -2.74
N ASN A 147 -6.35 -14.40 -3.54
CA ASN A 147 -7.22 -13.23 -3.28
C ASN A 147 -8.13 -13.06 -4.48
N ASP A 148 -9.16 -13.91 -4.57
CA ASP A 148 -10.08 -13.99 -5.70
C ASP A 148 -11.00 -12.77 -5.79
N ASN A 149 -11.22 -12.06 -4.69
CA ASN A 149 -11.97 -10.81 -4.63
C ASN A 149 -11.13 -9.68 -4.04
N VAL A 150 -11.23 -8.50 -4.65
CA VAL A 150 -10.56 -7.28 -4.20
C VAL A 150 -11.62 -6.22 -3.95
N ASN A 151 -11.65 -5.70 -2.73
CA ASN A 151 -12.62 -4.71 -2.31
C ASN A 151 -12.08 -3.29 -2.51
N LEU A 152 -12.75 -2.51 -3.35
CA LEU A 152 -12.44 -1.09 -3.56
C LEU A 152 -13.21 -0.26 -2.54
N LEU A 153 -12.48 0.33 -1.60
CA LEU A 153 -13.03 1.17 -0.51
C LEU A 153 -13.39 2.59 -1.00
N ILE A 154 -14.40 2.71 -1.86
CA ILE A 154 -14.80 3.94 -2.55
C ILE A 154 -15.96 4.63 -1.84
N ARG A 155 -16.00 5.97 -1.85
CA ARG A 155 -17.14 6.73 -1.30
C ARG A 155 -18.42 6.43 -2.08
N GLN A 156 -19.54 6.39 -1.36
CA GLN A 156 -20.84 6.09 -1.96
C GLN A 156 -21.22 7.07 -3.09
N GLU A 157 -20.87 8.35 -2.93
CA GLU A 157 -21.10 9.39 -3.95
C GLU A 157 -20.33 9.15 -5.26
N ASP A 158 -19.16 8.52 -5.18
CA ASP A 158 -18.29 8.26 -6.33
C ASP A 158 -18.64 6.92 -7.04
N MET A 159 -19.55 6.11 -6.46
CA MET A 159 -19.80 4.75 -6.93
C MET A 159 -20.44 4.67 -8.32
N ASN A 160 -21.48 5.47 -8.56
CA ASN A 160 -22.23 5.41 -9.82
C ASN A 160 -21.32 5.78 -11.01
N GLU A 161 -20.48 6.79 -10.81
CA GLU A 161 -19.49 7.21 -11.80
C GLU A 161 -18.45 6.11 -12.01
N LEU A 162 -17.86 5.59 -10.93
CA LEU A 162 -16.88 4.50 -11.02
C LEU A 162 -17.46 3.26 -11.71
N GLU A 163 -18.68 2.85 -11.36
CA GLU A 163 -19.37 1.74 -12.00
C GLU A 163 -19.55 1.98 -13.50
N SER A 164 -20.00 3.19 -13.89
CA SER A 164 -20.20 3.55 -15.30
C SER A 164 -18.90 3.49 -16.13
N ILE A 165 -17.75 3.73 -15.49
CA ILE A 165 -16.43 3.59 -16.12
C ILE A 165 -16.04 2.11 -16.19
N LEU A 166 -16.15 1.37 -15.09
CA LEU A 166 -15.74 -0.04 -15.02
C LEU A 166 -16.52 -0.92 -16.00
N GLN A 167 -17.81 -0.65 -16.21
CA GLN A 167 -18.65 -1.37 -17.19
C GLN A 167 -18.11 -1.32 -18.62
N ARG A 168 -17.31 -0.31 -18.96
CA ARG A 168 -16.70 -0.18 -20.29
C ARG A 168 -15.54 -1.15 -20.50
N TYR A 169 -14.95 -1.65 -19.41
CA TYR A 169 -13.72 -2.45 -19.44
C TYR A 169 -13.92 -3.89 -18.97
N ILE A 170 -14.79 -4.11 -17.99
CA ILE A 170 -15.02 -5.42 -17.38
C ILE A 170 -16.52 -5.67 -17.13
N PRO A 171 -17.00 -6.92 -17.23
CA PRO A 171 -18.42 -7.22 -17.07
C PRO A 171 -18.88 -7.10 -15.62
N LYS A 172 -20.13 -6.64 -15.42
CA LYS A 172 -20.82 -6.71 -14.13
C LYS A 172 -21.30 -8.14 -13.90
N LEU A 173 -20.90 -8.73 -12.79
CA LEU A 173 -21.32 -10.06 -12.38
C LEU A 173 -22.62 -9.93 -11.58
N MET A 174 -23.71 -10.50 -12.11
CA MET A 174 -24.97 -10.57 -11.38
C MET A 174 -24.85 -11.59 -10.24
N MET A 175 -25.38 -11.24 -9.05
CA MET A 175 -25.62 -12.25 -8.02
C MET A 175 -26.75 -13.16 -8.52
N LYS A 176 -26.50 -14.47 -8.58
CA LYS A 176 -27.56 -15.47 -8.62
C LYS A 176 -27.99 -15.78 -7.20
#